data_AF-A0A2K2V8P2-F1
#
_entry.id   AF-A0A2K2V8P2-F1
#
_cell.length_a   1.000
_cell.length_b   1.000
_cell.length_c   1.000
_cell.angle_alpha   90.00
_cell.angle_beta   90.00
_cell.angle_gamma   90.00
#
_symmetry.space_group_name_H-M   'P 1'
#
loop_
_entity.id
_entity.type
_entity.pdbx_description
1 polymer ?
#
loop_
_entity_poly.entity_id
_entity_poly.type
_entity_poly.pdbx_seq_one_letter_code
_entity_poly.pdbx_strand_id
1 'polypeptide(L)'
;MSQSPNPQNPNPNPDSEKEAKEIKRYARNTEELVFNTNTDESDYPLYILSDFELVHKKYPSGREIIGSFNVRVSEIKDEELPLTHQLFEKAKSALEEITRSSVSRKNYEIIYESYRGDFEEYLADAKAYAIKLIAFSPFSLMMKEKSFAVVYGWLKRLSAKYPDLSKYAYVSRYEGRKLKHSYAILVIKLPISTPELEDVFKKITSPPVEVEEPTAVESVESEEEPKPEEIPTIEIKPKLRLRLRLPEEIEERVEVKEEKPSKPEKSELVKIYLLSMRLPSKYLVQKVYYEKNKEIREFNDVSGKLETIRREAYSMITRAFAYVEEYGTWIAVSDDAVKEAYNVSEYVIKRLKELNLHDKVERYIVKAIPIYLDPLDAKELLDAAVKRLSQDLEELERRIREAEEEKKRQALKRLEREKSYKEKLLEAFKRYLSEISRGEAGE
;
A
#
# COMPACT_ATOMS: atom_id res chain seq x y z
N MET A 1 43.07 -41.21 26.53
CA MET A 1 42.61 -39.81 26.34
C MET A 1 42.74 -39.46 24.87
N SER A 2 41.83 -38.63 24.37
CA SER A 2 41.75 -38.07 23.00
C SER A 2 40.94 -38.90 21.99
N GLN A 3 39.63 -38.64 21.94
CA GLN A 3 38.78 -38.89 20.76
C GLN A 3 38.50 -37.53 20.09
N SER A 4 38.70 -37.47 18.78
CA SER A 4 38.41 -36.30 17.94
C SER A 4 36.89 -36.08 17.78
N PRO A 5 36.40 -34.84 17.70
CA PRO A 5 34.99 -34.58 17.48
C PRO A 5 34.61 -34.72 15.99
N ASN A 6 33.45 -35.31 15.78
CA ASN A 6 32.80 -35.57 14.49
C ASN A 6 32.15 -34.26 13.95
N PRO A 7 32.26 -33.90 12.66
CA PRO A 7 31.60 -32.72 12.12
C PRO A 7 30.12 -33.05 11.84
N GLN A 8 29.22 -32.43 12.59
CA GLN A 8 27.78 -32.47 12.29
C GLN A 8 27.46 -31.50 11.14
N ASN A 9 26.85 -32.05 10.11
CA ASN A 9 26.32 -31.33 8.95
C ASN A 9 24.98 -30.70 9.34
N PRO A 10 24.76 -29.38 9.19
CA PRO A 10 23.46 -28.79 9.47
C PRO A 10 22.50 -29.07 8.32
N ASN A 11 21.37 -29.69 8.66
CA ASN A 11 20.23 -29.88 7.75
C ASN A 11 19.62 -28.51 7.41
N PRO A 12 19.30 -28.19 6.15
CA PRO A 12 18.71 -26.91 5.80
C PRO A 12 17.27 -26.83 6.33
N ASN A 13 16.95 -25.70 6.96
CA ASN A 13 15.64 -25.40 7.55
C ASN A 13 14.58 -25.20 6.44
N PRO A 14 13.48 -25.97 6.42
CA PRO A 14 12.41 -25.83 5.41
C PRO A 14 11.66 -24.49 5.46
N ASP A 15 11.84 -23.69 6.52
CA ASP A 15 11.26 -22.33 6.60
C ASP A 15 11.96 -21.32 5.67
N SER A 16 13.20 -21.61 5.25
CA SER A 16 13.95 -20.71 4.34
C SER A 16 13.44 -20.71 2.89
N GLU A 17 12.75 -21.77 2.45
CA GLU A 17 12.17 -21.84 1.09
C GLU A 17 10.76 -21.23 0.98
N LYS A 18 10.03 -21.09 2.10
CA LYS A 18 8.76 -20.34 2.16
C LYS A 18 9.01 -18.84 2.33
N GLU A 19 10.02 -18.43 3.10
CA GLU A 19 10.47 -17.03 3.12
C GLU A 19 11.13 -16.61 1.79
N ALA A 20 11.73 -17.53 1.03
CA ALA A 20 12.24 -17.23 -0.31
C ALA A 20 11.16 -17.07 -1.38
N LYS A 21 9.89 -17.39 -1.09
CA LYS A 21 8.76 -17.26 -2.05
C LYS A 21 7.82 -16.10 -1.79
N GLU A 22 7.98 -15.35 -0.71
CA GLU A 22 7.27 -14.09 -0.47
C GLU A 22 8.18 -13.02 0.14
N ILE A 23 9.30 -12.71 -0.53
CA ILE A 23 10.05 -11.48 -0.26
C ILE A 23 10.19 -10.65 -1.54
N LYS A 24 9.27 -9.69 -1.63
CA LYS A 24 9.50 -8.25 -1.74
C LYS A 24 10.51 -7.77 -2.78
N ARG A 25 10.03 -6.89 -3.66
CA ARG A 25 10.85 -5.76 -4.10
C ARG A 25 10.17 -4.47 -3.67
N TYR A 26 10.72 -3.89 -2.61
CA TYR A 26 10.53 -2.50 -2.22
C TYR A 26 11.77 -1.69 -2.61
N ALA A 27 11.61 -0.36 -2.65
CA ALA A 27 12.48 0.58 -3.35
C ALA A 27 13.96 0.54 -2.93
N ARG A 28 14.83 0.00 -3.79
CA ARG A 28 16.29 -0.02 -3.57
C ARG A 28 17.02 1.21 -4.13
N ASN A 29 16.34 1.99 -4.96
CA ASN A 29 16.91 3.15 -5.63
C ASN A 29 15.81 4.16 -5.98
N THR A 30 16.23 5.32 -6.49
CA THR A 30 15.36 6.42 -6.88
C THR A 30 14.37 6.06 -7.99
N GLU A 31 14.72 5.20 -8.95
CA GLU A 31 13.78 4.75 -9.98
C GLU A 31 12.57 4.01 -9.39
N GLU A 32 12.79 3.21 -8.34
CA GLU A 32 11.72 2.48 -7.68
C GLU A 32 10.80 3.43 -6.87
N LEU A 33 11.32 4.55 -6.34
CA LEU A 33 10.49 5.60 -5.72
C LEU A 33 9.56 6.29 -6.73
N VAL A 34 10.01 6.46 -7.97
CA VAL A 34 9.20 7.03 -9.06
C VAL A 34 7.94 6.18 -9.33
N PHE A 35 8.01 4.85 -9.14
CA PHE A 35 6.91 3.92 -9.45
C PHE A 35 6.05 3.43 -8.30
N ASN A 36 6.51 3.55 -7.06
CA ASN A 36 5.70 3.17 -5.91
C ASN A 36 4.47 4.09 -5.71
N THR A 37 4.35 5.13 -6.51
CA THR A 37 3.18 6.03 -6.67
C THR A 37 2.00 5.40 -7.43
N ASN A 38 1.89 4.06 -7.46
CA ASN A 38 0.85 3.34 -8.21
C ASN A 38 -0.58 3.63 -7.74
N THR A 39 -0.76 4.45 -6.72
CA THR A 39 -2.03 5.08 -6.40
C THR A 39 -2.10 6.47 -6.97
N ASP A 40 -3.07 6.67 -7.85
CA ASP A 40 -3.52 7.98 -8.33
C ASP A 40 -4.15 8.85 -7.20
N GLU A 41 -3.77 8.63 -5.93
CA GLU A 41 -4.22 9.38 -4.75
C GLU A 41 -3.00 10.07 -4.13
N SER A 42 -2.96 11.40 -4.29
CA SER A 42 -1.90 12.34 -3.88
C SER A 42 -1.75 12.54 -2.37
N ASP A 43 -2.39 11.69 -1.56
CA ASP A 43 -2.67 12.03 -0.16
C ASP A 43 -2.00 11.06 0.83
N TYR A 44 -1.23 10.08 0.34
CA TYR A 44 -0.59 9.09 1.20
C TYR A 44 0.93 9.20 1.17
N PRO A 45 1.58 9.20 2.36
CA PRO A 45 3.02 9.25 2.44
C PRO A 45 3.68 7.92 2.09
N LEU A 46 4.91 8.02 1.60
CA LEU A 46 5.84 6.90 1.41
C LEU A 46 6.87 6.92 2.54
N TYR A 47 7.10 5.78 3.17
CA TYR A 47 8.07 5.62 4.25
C TYR A 47 9.25 4.77 3.78
N ILE A 48 10.47 5.23 4.00
CA ILE A 48 11.69 4.43 3.88
C ILE A 48 12.10 3.94 5.27
N LEU A 49 12.21 2.63 5.40
CA LEU A 49 12.66 1.95 6.62
C LEU A 49 14.18 1.79 6.66
N SER A 50 14.73 1.43 7.81
CA SER A 50 16.17 1.23 8.02
C SER A 50 16.80 0.13 7.17
N ASP A 51 16.01 -0.82 6.67
CA ASP A 51 16.43 -1.85 5.70
C ASP A 51 16.24 -1.41 4.24
N PHE A 52 15.95 -0.13 4.01
CA PHE A 52 15.56 0.47 2.73
C PHE A 52 14.27 -0.12 2.13
N GLU A 53 13.43 -0.78 2.94
CA GLU A 53 12.09 -1.13 2.51
C GLU A 53 11.20 0.12 2.43
N LEU A 54 10.53 0.29 1.29
CA LEU A 54 9.50 1.29 1.12
C LEU A 54 8.12 0.75 1.54
N VAL A 55 7.45 1.46 2.43
CA VAL A 55 6.07 1.16 2.84
C VAL A 55 5.14 2.28 2.39
N HIS A 56 4.01 1.88 1.82
CA HIS A 56 2.97 2.79 1.35
C HIS A 56 1.65 2.47 2.05
N LYS A 57 0.82 3.49 2.31
CA LYS A 57 -0.53 3.44 2.94
C LYS A 57 -0.60 3.03 4.40
N LYS A 58 0.26 2.12 4.85
CA LYS A 58 0.28 1.65 6.23
C LYS A 58 1.45 2.32 6.95
N TYR A 59 1.15 3.02 8.02
CA TYR A 59 2.19 3.50 8.94
C TYR A 59 2.97 2.28 9.45
N PRO A 60 4.29 2.18 9.24
CA PRO A 60 5.04 1.02 9.66
C PRO A 60 5.24 1.07 11.18
N SER A 61 4.37 0.37 11.92
CA SER A 61 4.49 0.27 13.38
C SER A 61 5.66 -0.61 13.79
N GLY A 62 6.46 -0.13 14.76
CA GLY A 62 7.57 -0.90 15.34
C GLY A 62 8.80 -1.04 14.45
N ARG A 63 8.92 -0.23 13.39
CA ARG A 63 10.12 -0.17 12.55
C ARG A 63 10.65 1.26 12.51
N GLU A 64 11.98 1.36 12.48
CA GLU A 64 12.65 2.65 12.35
C GLU A 64 12.44 3.22 10.94
N ILE A 65 11.93 4.44 10.88
CA ILE A 65 11.70 5.20 9.65
C ILE A 65 12.91 6.11 9.48
N ILE A 66 13.68 5.92 8.41
CA ILE A 66 14.84 6.76 8.11
C ILE A 66 14.46 7.95 7.21
N GLY A 67 13.34 7.86 6.49
CA GLY A 67 12.78 9.01 5.78
C GLY A 67 11.34 8.83 5.36
N SER A 68 10.68 9.95 5.10
CA SER A 68 9.31 9.99 4.62
C SER A 68 9.16 10.96 3.45
N PHE A 69 8.24 10.65 2.55
CA PHE A 69 7.93 11.49 1.39
C PHE A 69 6.43 11.74 1.33
N ASN A 70 6.06 13.01 1.21
CA ASN A 70 4.72 13.38 0.76
C ASN A 70 4.76 13.63 -0.76
N VAL A 71 3.88 12.95 -1.51
CA VAL A 71 3.99 12.87 -2.97
C VAL A 71 2.82 13.57 -3.64
N ARG A 72 3.14 14.53 -4.51
CA ARG A 72 2.17 15.21 -5.37
C ARG A 72 2.42 14.82 -6.82
N VAL A 73 1.36 14.48 -7.55
CA VAL A 73 1.43 14.08 -8.96
C VAL A 73 0.54 14.98 -9.80
N SER A 74 1.09 15.56 -10.86
CA SER A 74 0.38 16.40 -11.84
C SER A 74 0.60 15.85 -13.26
N GLU A 75 -0.45 15.81 -14.08
CA GLU A 75 -0.31 15.51 -15.52
C GLU A 75 0.21 16.77 -16.24
N ILE A 76 1.28 16.62 -17.02
CA ILE A 76 1.96 17.73 -17.71
C ILE A 76 1.96 17.52 -19.23
N LYS A 77 2.20 18.59 -19.98
CA LYS A 77 2.25 18.54 -21.46
C LYS A 77 3.58 17.97 -21.95
N ASP A 78 3.61 17.54 -23.22
CA ASP A 78 4.83 16.99 -23.85
C ASP A 78 5.99 18.00 -23.89
N GLU A 79 5.68 19.29 -24.07
CA GLU A 79 6.66 20.39 -24.17
C GLU A 79 7.38 20.68 -22.85
N GLU A 80 6.82 20.24 -21.73
CA GLU A 80 7.31 20.51 -20.38
C GLU A 80 8.26 19.41 -19.86
N LEU A 81 8.46 18.33 -20.64
CA LEU A 81 9.31 17.21 -20.24
C LEU A 81 10.78 17.52 -20.55
N PRO A 82 11.69 17.52 -19.56
CA PRO A 82 13.05 18.02 -19.75
C PRO A 82 13.97 17.16 -20.65
N LEU A 83 13.57 15.98 -21.11
CA LEU A 83 14.38 15.16 -22.04
C LEU A 83 13.57 14.24 -22.96
N THR A 84 14.02 14.11 -24.21
CA THR A 84 13.67 13.01 -25.12
C THR A 84 14.38 11.74 -24.69
N HIS A 85 13.68 10.90 -23.94
CA HIS A 85 14.25 9.67 -23.43
C HIS A 85 14.37 8.64 -24.58
N GLN A 86 15.58 8.19 -24.95
CA GLN A 86 15.76 7.07 -25.89
C GLN A 86 14.95 5.82 -25.47
N LEU A 87 14.78 5.65 -24.16
CA LEU A 87 13.92 4.61 -23.57
C LEU A 87 12.44 4.77 -23.95
N PHE A 88 11.94 6.00 -24.11
CA PHE A 88 10.57 6.26 -24.56
C PHE A 88 10.35 5.78 -25.98
N GLU A 89 11.20 6.17 -26.93
CA GLU A 89 11.06 5.72 -28.32
C GLU A 89 11.20 4.19 -28.41
N LYS A 90 12.18 3.61 -27.71
CA LYS A 90 12.33 2.15 -27.59
C LYS A 90 11.05 1.49 -27.06
N ALA A 91 10.45 2.03 -26.00
CA ALA A 91 9.24 1.48 -25.39
C ALA A 91 8.00 1.65 -26.25
N LYS A 92 7.86 2.80 -26.92
CA LYS A 92 6.77 3.09 -27.84
C LYS A 92 6.84 2.15 -29.05
N SER A 93 7.98 2.04 -29.71
CA SER A 93 8.16 1.12 -30.83
C SER A 93 7.94 -0.33 -30.43
N ALA A 94 8.42 -0.75 -29.26
CA ALA A 94 8.19 -2.10 -28.74
C ALA A 94 6.69 -2.39 -28.52
N LEU A 95 5.95 -1.43 -27.94
CA LEU A 95 4.51 -1.56 -27.74
C LEU A 95 3.74 -1.59 -29.05
N GLU A 96 4.04 -0.69 -29.99
CA GLU A 96 3.41 -0.65 -31.31
C GLU A 96 3.64 -1.97 -32.06
N GLU A 97 4.86 -2.52 -31.99
CA GLU A 97 5.19 -3.81 -32.60
C GLU A 97 4.39 -4.97 -31.99
N ILE A 98 4.34 -5.07 -30.65
CA ILE A 98 3.73 -6.20 -29.95
C ILE A 98 2.21 -6.17 -30.03
N THR A 99 1.64 -4.97 -29.95
CA THR A 99 0.19 -4.76 -29.86
C THR A 99 -0.44 -4.48 -31.22
N ARG A 100 0.36 -4.11 -32.23
CA ARG A 100 -0.11 -3.66 -33.56
C ARG A 100 -1.17 -2.58 -33.47
N SER A 101 -1.09 -1.76 -32.43
CA SER A 101 -2.09 -0.76 -32.06
C SER A 101 -1.40 0.55 -31.75
N SER A 102 -2.14 1.65 -31.85
CA SER A 102 -1.63 2.96 -31.43
C SER A 102 -1.43 2.99 -29.91
N VAL A 103 -0.36 3.68 -29.49
CA VAL A 103 0.01 3.82 -28.09
C VAL A 103 -0.32 5.24 -27.64
N SER A 104 -1.10 5.37 -26.58
CA SER A 104 -1.36 6.65 -25.93
C SER A 104 -0.24 6.97 -24.95
N ARG A 105 0.20 8.23 -24.94
CA ARG A 105 1.18 8.76 -23.99
C ARG A 105 0.51 9.68 -22.97
N LYS A 106 0.96 9.62 -21.73
CA LYS A 106 0.67 10.60 -20.67
C LYS A 106 1.97 10.89 -19.92
N ASN A 107 2.19 12.15 -19.56
CA ASN A 107 3.36 12.55 -18.80
C ASN A 107 2.94 13.06 -17.44
N TYR A 108 3.78 12.80 -16.44
CA TYR A 108 3.54 13.21 -15.08
C TYR A 108 4.77 13.92 -14.53
N GLU A 109 4.55 15.06 -13.87
CA GLU A 109 5.49 15.63 -12.91
C GLU A 109 5.13 15.09 -11.53
N ILE A 110 6.15 14.68 -10.78
CA ILE A 110 6.02 14.15 -9.43
C ILE A 110 6.88 15.02 -8.52
N ILE A 111 6.28 15.57 -7.48
CA ILE A 111 6.96 16.38 -6.47
C ILE A 111 6.98 15.60 -5.17
N TYR A 112 8.19 15.38 -4.66
CA TYR A 112 8.47 14.68 -3.40
C TYR A 112 8.86 15.70 -2.34
N GLU A 113 7.96 16.02 -1.42
CA GLU A 113 8.31 16.75 -0.20
C GLU A 113 8.98 15.73 0.74
N SER A 114 10.28 15.88 0.91
CA SER A 114 11.13 14.81 1.46
C SER A 114 11.61 15.17 2.85
N TYR A 115 11.55 14.20 3.76
CA TYR A 115 11.91 14.33 5.16
C TYR A 115 12.85 13.20 5.57
N ARG A 116 13.77 13.50 6.49
CA ARG A 116 14.47 12.50 7.28
C ARG A 116 13.63 12.16 8.52
N GLY A 117 13.62 10.88 8.89
CA GLY A 117 12.74 10.37 9.94
C GLY A 117 11.27 10.34 9.52
N ASP A 118 10.38 10.24 10.50
CA ASP A 118 8.93 10.31 10.30
C ASP A 118 8.44 11.77 10.32
N PHE A 119 8.72 12.50 9.23
CA PHE A 119 8.43 13.95 9.12
C PHE A 119 9.15 14.83 10.14
N GLU A 120 10.30 14.38 10.64
CA GLU A 120 11.05 15.08 11.69
C GLU A 120 11.88 16.24 11.13
N GLU A 121 12.67 15.98 10.09
CA GLU A 121 13.56 16.96 9.46
C GLU A 121 13.22 17.10 7.98
N TYR A 122 12.62 18.22 7.59
CA TYR A 122 12.40 18.53 6.18
C TYR A 122 13.73 18.77 5.48
N LEU A 123 13.95 18.08 4.35
CA LEU A 123 15.18 18.20 3.57
C LEU A 123 15.00 19.13 2.37
N ALA A 124 14.08 18.78 1.46
CA ALA A 124 13.78 19.55 0.26
C ALA A 124 12.56 18.99 -0.48
N ASP A 125 12.03 19.79 -1.40
CA ASP A 125 11.14 19.34 -2.46
C ASP A 125 12.01 18.86 -3.63
N ALA A 126 11.87 17.59 -4.00
CA ALA A 126 12.55 17.00 -5.14
C ALA A 126 11.58 16.71 -6.27
N LYS A 127 11.94 17.09 -7.50
CA LYS A 127 11.12 16.79 -8.68
C LYS A 127 11.52 15.48 -9.34
N ALA A 128 10.56 14.81 -9.95
CA ALA A 128 10.79 13.69 -10.85
C ALA A 128 9.75 13.69 -11.95
N TYR A 129 9.98 12.88 -12.98
CA TYR A 129 9.01 12.71 -14.06
C TYR A 129 8.72 11.24 -14.31
N ALA A 130 7.53 10.97 -14.82
CA ALA A 130 7.16 9.64 -15.29
C ALA A 130 6.40 9.72 -16.62
N ILE A 131 6.70 8.80 -17.52
CA ILE A 131 5.96 8.64 -18.78
C ILE A 131 5.12 7.39 -18.70
N LYS A 132 3.81 7.49 -18.93
CA LYS A 132 2.89 6.36 -19.00
C LYS A 132 2.47 6.13 -20.45
N LEU A 133 2.84 4.97 -20.98
CA LEU A 133 2.42 4.47 -22.28
C LEU A 133 1.28 3.46 -22.09
N ILE A 134 0.22 3.61 -22.87
CA ILE A 134 -0.99 2.80 -22.76
C ILE A 134 -1.32 2.23 -24.13
N ALA A 135 -1.37 0.90 -24.22
CA ALA A 135 -1.87 0.20 -25.39
C ALA A 135 -3.22 -0.46 -25.07
N PHE A 136 -4.21 -0.15 -25.91
CA PHE A 136 -5.59 -0.59 -25.74
C PHE A 136 -5.84 -1.90 -26.47
N SER A 137 -6.51 -2.84 -25.80
CA SER A 137 -6.98 -4.08 -26.46
C SER A 137 -7.95 -3.76 -27.60
N PRO A 138 -7.86 -4.43 -28.76
CA PRO A 138 -8.87 -4.30 -29.83
C PRO A 138 -10.25 -4.79 -29.36
N PHE A 139 -10.33 -5.56 -28.27
CA PHE A 139 -11.56 -6.05 -27.66
C PHE A 139 -12.07 -5.17 -26.51
N SER A 140 -11.54 -3.96 -26.35
CA SER A 140 -11.90 -3.01 -25.27
C SER A 140 -13.40 -2.71 -25.17
N LEU A 141 -14.17 -2.97 -26.22
CA LEU A 141 -15.61 -2.71 -26.27
C LEU A 141 -16.53 -3.93 -26.10
N MET A 142 -16.02 -5.17 -26.14
CA MET A 142 -16.91 -6.34 -26.36
C MET A 142 -16.86 -7.49 -25.34
N MET A 143 -15.76 -7.76 -24.61
CA MET A 143 -15.76 -8.79 -23.54
C MET A 143 -14.61 -8.63 -22.53
N LYS A 144 -14.91 -8.76 -21.24
CA LYS A 144 -13.91 -8.61 -20.15
C LYS A 144 -12.79 -9.66 -20.24
N GLU A 145 -13.12 -10.94 -20.21
CA GLU A 145 -12.16 -12.05 -20.11
C GLU A 145 -11.21 -12.13 -21.31
N LYS A 146 -11.74 -11.97 -22.53
CA LYS A 146 -10.93 -11.98 -23.76
C LYS A 146 -9.93 -10.82 -23.80
N SER A 147 -10.29 -9.64 -23.29
CA SER A 147 -9.37 -8.50 -23.24
C SER A 147 -8.16 -8.78 -22.34
N PHE A 148 -8.36 -9.40 -21.17
CA PHE A 148 -7.26 -9.77 -20.26
C PHE A 148 -6.35 -10.82 -20.87
N ALA A 149 -6.89 -11.89 -21.45
CA ALA A 149 -6.08 -12.93 -22.07
C ALA A 149 -5.15 -12.37 -23.19
N VAL A 150 -5.68 -11.47 -24.03
CA VAL A 150 -4.90 -10.82 -25.09
C VAL A 150 -3.80 -9.93 -24.50
N VAL A 151 -4.13 -9.11 -23.51
CA VAL A 151 -3.19 -8.17 -22.90
C VAL A 151 -2.10 -8.89 -22.09
N TYR A 152 -2.43 -9.97 -21.39
CA TYR A 152 -1.42 -10.85 -20.78
C TYR A 152 -0.53 -11.51 -21.84
N GLY A 153 -1.10 -11.90 -22.98
CA GLY A 153 -0.33 -12.36 -24.13
C GLY A 153 0.66 -11.30 -24.64
N TRP A 154 0.26 -10.02 -24.68
CA TRP A 154 1.17 -8.91 -24.98
C TRP A 154 2.27 -8.76 -23.95
N LEU A 155 1.95 -8.79 -22.66
CA LEU A 155 2.95 -8.69 -21.60
C LEU A 155 3.98 -9.83 -21.67
N LYS A 156 3.54 -11.08 -21.92
CA LYS A 156 4.45 -12.21 -22.13
C LYS A 156 5.39 -12.01 -23.31
N ARG A 157 4.86 -11.52 -24.45
CA ARG A 157 5.68 -11.20 -25.63
C ARG A 157 6.66 -10.06 -25.38
N LEU A 158 6.23 -9.03 -24.67
CA LEU A 158 7.09 -7.92 -24.24
C LEU A 158 8.22 -8.42 -23.34
N SER A 159 7.91 -9.28 -22.38
CA SER A 159 8.91 -9.86 -21.47
C SER A 159 9.91 -10.74 -22.19
N ALA A 160 9.47 -11.51 -23.19
CA ALA A 160 10.35 -12.37 -23.96
C ALA A 160 11.27 -11.58 -24.91
N LYS A 161 10.76 -10.52 -25.55
CA LYS A 161 11.50 -9.77 -26.58
C LYS A 161 12.26 -8.55 -26.05
N TYR A 162 11.73 -7.92 -25.00
CA TYR A 162 12.23 -6.68 -24.41
C TYR A 162 12.27 -6.78 -22.88
N PRO A 163 13.12 -7.66 -22.31
CA PRO A 163 13.19 -7.89 -20.86
C PRO A 163 13.50 -6.63 -20.05
N ASP A 164 14.29 -5.71 -20.61
CA ASP A 164 14.62 -4.43 -19.96
C ASP A 164 13.39 -3.53 -19.76
N LEU A 165 12.37 -3.68 -20.62
CA LEU A 165 11.12 -2.92 -20.57
C LEU A 165 10.05 -3.63 -19.76
N SER A 166 10.10 -4.95 -19.63
CA SER A 166 9.07 -5.69 -18.91
C SER A 166 9.04 -5.40 -17.42
N LYS A 167 10.18 -5.01 -16.81
CA LYS A 167 10.20 -4.53 -15.42
C LYS A 167 9.34 -3.28 -15.18
N TYR A 168 9.03 -2.55 -16.24
CA TYR A 168 8.24 -1.32 -16.23
C TYR A 168 6.81 -1.53 -16.74
N ALA A 169 6.47 -2.76 -17.12
CA ALA A 169 5.23 -3.10 -17.81
C ALA A 169 4.30 -3.93 -16.94
N TYR A 170 3.01 -3.61 -16.98
CA TYR A 170 1.99 -4.39 -16.26
C TYR A 170 0.63 -4.32 -16.96
N VAL A 171 -0.22 -5.30 -16.63
CA VAL A 171 -1.61 -5.32 -17.06
C VAL A 171 -2.44 -4.51 -16.07
N SER A 172 -3.19 -3.53 -16.56
CA SER A 172 -4.08 -2.72 -15.73
C SER A 172 -5.53 -2.86 -16.20
N ARG A 173 -6.46 -2.77 -15.25
CA ARG A 173 -7.89 -2.67 -15.53
C ARG A 173 -8.22 -1.21 -15.77
N TYR A 174 -8.72 -0.90 -16.97
CA TYR A 174 -9.23 0.43 -17.31
C TYR A 174 -10.74 0.46 -17.18
N GLU A 175 -11.25 1.42 -16.40
CA GLU A 175 -12.69 1.69 -16.28
C GLU A 175 -12.99 3.03 -16.95
N GLY A 176 -13.55 2.99 -18.16
CA GLY A 176 -13.89 4.21 -18.88
C GLY A 176 -15.06 4.93 -18.22
N ARG A 177 -14.95 6.25 -17.99
CA ARG A 177 -16.02 7.08 -17.39
C ARG A 177 -17.39 6.96 -18.08
N LYS A 178 -17.41 6.59 -19.37
CA LYS A 178 -18.64 6.43 -20.19
C LYS A 178 -19.00 4.97 -20.48
N LEU A 179 -18.11 4.02 -20.25
CA LEU A 179 -18.30 2.62 -20.61
C LEU A 179 -18.61 1.83 -19.34
N LYS A 180 -19.79 1.21 -19.26
CA LYS A 180 -20.18 0.29 -18.16
C LYS A 180 -19.32 -0.98 -18.08
N HIS A 181 -18.30 -1.10 -18.94
CA HIS A 181 -17.44 -2.25 -19.05
C HIS A 181 -15.98 -1.85 -18.77
N SER A 182 -15.38 -2.56 -17.83
CA SER A 182 -13.94 -2.52 -17.58
C SER A 182 -13.22 -3.42 -18.57
N TYR A 183 -12.08 -3.00 -19.11
CA TYR A 183 -11.26 -3.82 -20.00
C TYR A 183 -9.79 -3.75 -19.61
N ALA A 184 -9.00 -4.72 -20.08
CA ALA A 184 -7.56 -4.73 -19.82
C ALA A 184 -6.81 -3.81 -20.79
N ILE A 185 -5.77 -3.15 -20.26
CA ILE A 185 -4.79 -2.38 -21.03
C ILE A 185 -3.39 -2.82 -20.64
N LEU A 186 -2.47 -2.76 -21.59
CA LEU A 186 -1.05 -2.89 -21.30
C LEU A 186 -0.50 -1.50 -20.98
N VAL A 187 0.13 -1.36 -19.83
CA VAL A 187 0.73 -0.11 -19.39
C VAL A 187 2.22 -0.31 -19.26
N ILE A 188 3.01 0.60 -19.85
CA ILE A 188 4.43 0.76 -19.50
C ILE A 188 4.55 2.12 -18.82
N LYS A 189 5.06 2.15 -17.59
CA LYS A 189 5.42 3.40 -16.94
C LYS A 189 6.95 3.50 -16.95
N LEU A 190 7.53 4.59 -17.43
CA LEU A 190 8.98 4.81 -17.50
C LEU A 190 9.37 5.88 -16.48
N PRO A 191 10.36 5.66 -15.61
CA PRO A 191 10.72 6.64 -14.60
C PRO A 191 11.77 7.59 -15.20
N ILE A 192 11.80 8.81 -14.71
CA ILE A 192 12.85 9.77 -15.03
C ILE A 192 13.25 10.43 -13.72
N SER A 193 14.34 9.96 -13.13
CA SER A 193 14.94 10.60 -11.96
C SER A 193 15.52 11.96 -12.37
N THR A 194 15.57 12.88 -11.40
CA THR A 194 16.33 14.12 -11.53
C THR A 194 17.50 14.08 -10.55
N PRO A 195 18.55 14.89 -10.79
CA PRO A 195 19.64 15.06 -9.83
C PRO A 195 19.13 15.49 -8.43
N GLU A 196 18.09 16.33 -8.38
CA GLU A 196 17.48 16.79 -7.13
C GLU A 196 16.96 15.63 -6.29
N LEU A 197 16.23 14.70 -6.91
CA LEU A 197 15.72 13.50 -6.23
C LEU A 197 16.85 12.59 -5.76
N GLU A 198 17.90 12.43 -6.58
CA GLU A 198 19.05 11.61 -6.23
C GLU A 198 19.83 12.16 -5.04
N ASP A 199 20.01 13.47 -4.98
CA ASP A 199 20.70 14.13 -3.87
C ASP A 199 19.90 14.03 -2.57
N VAL A 200 18.58 14.23 -2.63
CA VAL A 200 17.70 14.10 -1.46
C VAL A 200 17.64 12.66 -0.99
N PHE A 201 17.50 11.69 -1.90
CA PHE A 201 17.53 10.27 -1.55
C PHE A 201 18.83 9.91 -0.85
N LYS A 202 19.98 10.32 -1.39
CA LYS A 202 21.29 10.11 -0.74
C LYS A 202 21.31 10.71 0.67
N LYS A 203 20.86 11.95 0.86
CA LYS A 203 20.82 12.60 2.18
C LYS A 203 19.97 11.85 3.21
N ILE A 204 18.86 11.25 2.79
CA ILE A 204 18.01 10.41 3.65
C ILE A 204 18.72 9.11 4.02
N THR A 205 19.35 8.47 3.03
CA THR A 205 20.00 7.17 3.21
C THR A 205 21.35 7.24 3.90
N SER A 206 22.00 8.40 3.91
CA SER A 206 23.26 8.61 4.62
C SER A 206 23.01 8.60 6.13
N PRO A 207 23.86 7.91 6.93
CA PRO A 207 23.78 7.97 8.37
C PRO A 207 23.86 9.44 8.84
N PRO A 208 23.15 9.81 9.91
CA PRO A 208 23.29 11.14 10.48
C PRO A 208 24.76 11.33 10.82
N VAL A 209 25.39 12.32 10.18
CA VAL A 209 26.73 12.75 10.59
C VAL A 209 26.55 13.25 12.01
N GLU A 210 27.03 12.50 12.99
CA GLU A 210 27.17 13.01 14.34
C GLU A 210 28.03 14.27 14.21
N VAL A 211 27.37 15.42 14.37
CA VAL A 211 28.05 16.68 14.50
C VAL A 211 28.75 16.58 15.84
N GLU A 212 30.00 16.10 15.84
CA GLU A 212 30.90 16.37 16.94
C GLU A 212 30.87 17.88 17.14
N GLU A 213 30.39 18.32 18.31
CA GLU A 213 30.47 19.72 18.71
C GLU A 213 31.91 20.17 18.48
N PRO A 214 32.14 21.30 17.79
CA PRO A 214 33.49 21.72 17.47
C PRO A 214 34.22 22.02 18.77
N THR A 215 35.06 21.08 19.18
CA THR A 215 36.08 21.33 20.18
C THR A 215 37.03 22.32 19.53
N ALA A 216 36.96 23.57 20.00
CA ALA A 216 37.81 24.65 19.55
C ALA A 216 39.29 24.24 19.65
N VAL A 217 39.94 24.03 18.51
CA VAL A 217 41.40 24.03 18.42
C VAL A 217 41.82 24.78 17.15
N GLU A 218 42.55 25.85 17.43
CA GLU A 218 43.42 26.69 16.63
C GLU A 218 43.64 26.36 15.14
N SER A 219 43.39 27.41 14.37
CA SER A 219 43.97 27.75 13.07
C SER A 219 45.41 27.31 12.86
N VAL A 220 45.65 26.55 11.80
CA VAL A 220 46.87 26.64 10.99
C VAL A 220 46.49 26.57 9.51
N GLU A 221 46.73 27.67 8.80
CA GLU A 221 46.73 27.76 7.34
C GLU A 221 47.79 26.82 6.76
N SER A 222 47.41 26.00 5.78
CA SER A 222 48.32 25.63 4.70
C SER A 222 47.52 25.31 3.45
N GLU A 223 47.73 26.15 2.43
CA GLU A 223 47.38 25.89 1.04
C GLU A 223 48.24 24.75 0.51
N GLU A 224 47.64 23.70 -0.05
CA GLU A 224 48.32 22.85 -1.01
C GLU A 224 47.35 22.43 -2.13
N GLU A 225 47.77 22.69 -3.36
CA GLU A 225 47.08 22.41 -4.62
C GLU A 225 46.97 20.89 -4.89
N PRO A 226 45.87 20.38 -5.48
CA PRO A 226 45.81 18.98 -5.89
C PRO A 226 46.43 18.78 -7.28
N LYS A 227 47.51 17.99 -7.35
CA LYS A 227 47.98 17.33 -8.57
C LYS A 227 47.19 16.03 -8.82
N PRO A 228 46.86 15.70 -10.08
CA PRO A 228 45.98 14.57 -10.39
C PRO A 228 46.72 13.21 -10.31
N GLU A 229 46.12 12.26 -9.60
CA GLU A 229 46.54 10.85 -9.57
C GLU A 229 46.06 10.09 -10.81
N GLU A 230 46.96 9.28 -11.36
CA GLU A 230 46.79 8.44 -12.54
C GLU A 230 45.95 7.19 -12.23
N ILE A 231 45.03 6.85 -13.14
CA ILE A 231 44.18 5.66 -13.08
C ILE A 231 44.98 4.45 -13.63
N PRO A 232 45.22 3.38 -12.86
CA PRO A 232 45.72 2.13 -13.43
C PRO A 232 44.59 1.38 -14.15
N THR A 233 44.80 1.17 -15.45
CA THR A 233 43.95 0.35 -16.32
C THR A 233 44.16 -1.13 -16.00
N ILE A 234 43.12 -1.84 -15.54
CA ILE A 234 43.16 -3.30 -15.40
C ILE A 234 42.30 -3.91 -16.51
N GLU A 235 42.98 -4.53 -17.48
CA GLU A 235 42.41 -5.42 -18.47
C GLU A 235 41.88 -6.70 -17.81
N ILE A 236 40.60 -7.03 -18.01
CA ILE A 236 40.07 -8.36 -17.71
C ILE A 236 39.55 -8.97 -19.01
N LYS A 237 40.28 -9.98 -19.50
CA LYS A 237 39.89 -10.84 -20.62
C LYS A 237 38.71 -11.75 -20.24
N PRO A 238 37.77 -12.04 -21.16
CA PRO A 238 36.64 -12.92 -20.90
C PRO A 238 37.03 -14.37 -21.16
N LYS A 239 36.65 -15.28 -20.26
CA LYS A 239 36.56 -16.72 -20.55
C LYS A 239 35.71 -17.39 -19.46
N LEU A 240 34.55 -17.90 -19.86
CA LEU A 240 34.12 -19.27 -19.58
C LEU A 240 32.79 -19.55 -20.30
N ARG A 241 32.89 -20.37 -21.34
CA ARG A 241 31.76 -21.11 -21.93
C ARG A 241 31.52 -22.33 -21.06
N LEU A 242 30.31 -22.48 -20.52
CA LEU A 242 29.84 -23.74 -20.00
C LEU A 242 28.68 -24.24 -20.86
N ARG A 243 28.96 -25.33 -21.57
CA ARG A 243 27.99 -26.16 -22.29
C ARG A 243 27.19 -26.93 -21.24
N LEU A 244 25.87 -26.81 -21.26
CA LEU A 244 24.98 -27.77 -20.62
C LEU A 244 24.34 -28.64 -21.70
N ARG A 245 24.58 -29.95 -21.57
CA ARG A 245 23.97 -31.03 -22.36
C ARG A 245 22.53 -31.21 -21.91
N LEU A 246 21.61 -31.36 -22.88
CA LEU A 246 20.33 -32.01 -22.66
C LEU A 246 20.56 -33.50 -22.35
N PRO A 247 19.81 -34.08 -21.42
CA PRO A 247 19.46 -35.49 -21.45
C PRO A 247 18.04 -35.68 -21.99
N GLU A 248 17.94 -36.72 -22.81
CA GLU A 248 16.75 -37.24 -23.49
C GLU A 248 15.73 -37.86 -22.52
N GLU A 249 14.54 -38.04 -23.09
CA GLU A 249 13.33 -38.65 -22.57
C GLU A 249 13.57 -40.02 -21.94
N ILE A 250 12.93 -40.25 -20.78
CA ILE A 250 12.53 -41.59 -20.35
C ILE A 250 11.06 -41.49 -19.94
N GLU A 251 10.19 -41.99 -20.82
CA GLU A 251 8.80 -42.32 -20.52
C GLU A 251 8.79 -43.58 -19.63
N GLU A 252 8.38 -43.45 -18.37
CA GLU A 252 7.90 -44.59 -17.58
C GLU A 252 6.43 -44.35 -17.21
N ARG A 253 5.56 -45.14 -17.84
CA ARG A 253 4.15 -45.30 -17.49
C ARG A 253 4.06 -45.94 -16.11
N VAL A 254 3.59 -45.18 -15.12
CA VAL A 254 3.06 -45.74 -13.87
C VAL A 254 1.54 -45.80 -14.01
N GLU A 255 0.99 -47.02 -14.00
CA GLU A 255 -0.43 -47.29 -13.87
C GLU A 255 -0.92 -46.80 -12.49
N VAL A 256 -1.62 -45.66 -12.46
CA VAL A 256 -2.30 -45.17 -11.26
C VAL A 256 -3.68 -45.84 -11.18
N LYS A 257 -3.86 -46.69 -10.17
CA LYS A 257 -5.17 -47.19 -9.74
C LYS A 257 -6.07 -45.98 -9.40
N GLU A 258 -7.24 -45.93 -10.02
CA GLU A 258 -8.29 -44.97 -9.70
C GLU A 258 -8.81 -45.17 -8.27
N GLU A 259 -8.24 -44.44 -7.32
CA GLU A 259 -8.93 -44.13 -6.07
C GLU A 259 -9.91 -42.98 -6.32
N LYS A 260 -11.20 -43.26 -6.13
CA LYS A 260 -12.27 -42.27 -6.16
C LYS A 260 -11.92 -41.14 -5.18
N PRO A 261 -11.90 -39.87 -5.59
CA PRO A 261 -11.73 -38.76 -4.66
C PRO A 261 -12.94 -38.75 -3.71
N SER A 262 -12.70 -39.09 -2.44
CA SER A 262 -13.62 -38.78 -1.36
C SER A 262 -13.85 -37.27 -1.38
N LYS A 263 -15.12 -36.85 -1.52
CA LYS A 263 -15.53 -35.45 -1.37
C LYS A 263 -14.90 -34.87 -0.09
N PRO A 264 -14.25 -33.70 -0.13
CA PRO A 264 -13.96 -32.98 1.10
C PRO A 264 -15.31 -32.62 1.75
N GLU A 265 -15.51 -33.06 2.99
CA GLU A 265 -16.58 -32.57 3.85
C GLU A 265 -16.39 -31.07 4.02
N LYS A 266 -17.47 -30.31 3.84
CA LYS A 266 -17.41 -28.85 3.77
C LYS A 266 -17.07 -28.33 5.16
N SER A 267 -15.88 -27.79 5.36
CA SER A 267 -15.64 -26.83 6.42
C SER A 267 -16.67 -25.71 6.27
N GLU A 268 -17.54 -25.56 7.27
CA GLU A 268 -18.53 -24.48 7.26
C GLU A 268 -17.78 -23.15 7.41
N LEU A 269 -17.76 -22.35 6.35
CA LEU A 269 -17.11 -21.05 6.36
C LEU A 269 -17.73 -20.14 7.43
N VAL A 270 -16.88 -19.45 8.18
CA VAL A 270 -17.27 -18.54 9.25
C VAL A 270 -17.66 -17.19 8.66
N LYS A 271 -18.87 -16.72 8.98
CA LYS A 271 -19.41 -15.46 8.48
C LYS A 271 -18.99 -14.29 9.37
N ILE A 272 -18.26 -13.33 8.82
CA ILE A 272 -17.88 -12.07 9.48
C ILE A 272 -18.34 -10.89 8.62
N TYR A 273 -18.59 -9.73 9.21
CA TYR A 273 -18.95 -8.52 8.49
C TYR A 273 -17.77 -7.55 8.41
N LEU A 274 -17.40 -7.13 7.20
CA LEU A 274 -16.49 -6.00 6.97
C LEU A 274 -17.27 -4.70 6.79
N LEU A 275 -16.77 -3.61 7.37
CA LEU A 275 -17.32 -2.29 7.11
C LEU A 275 -16.73 -1.69 5.83
N SER A 276 -17.59 -1.42 4.86
CA SER A 276 -17.27 -0.54 3.73
C SER A 276 -17.92 0.81 3.97
N MET A 277 -17.11 1.84 4.20
CA MET A 277 -17.61 3.19 4.45
C MET A 277 -17.04 4.21 3.46
N ARG A 278 -17.91 5.11 3.00
CA ARG A 278 -17.55 6.33 2.29
C ARG A 278 -18.14 7.50 3.04
N LEU A 279 -17.31 8.18 3.82
CA LEU A 279 -17.70 9.35 4.60
C LEU A 279 -17.33 10.65 3.88
N PRO A 280 -18.10 11.73 4.08
CA PRO A 280 -17.74 13.03 3.52
C PRO A 280 -16.46 13.58 4.16
N SER A 281 -15.66 14.25 3.36
CA SER A 281 -14.47 14.98 3.79
C SER A 281 -14.68 16.49 3.65
N LYS A 282 -13.96 17.28 4.45
CA LYS A 282 -13.88 18.75 4.32
C LYS A 282 -13.51 19.20 2.90
N TYR A 283 -12.77 18.37 2.16
CA TYR A 283 -12.35 18.64 0.79
C TYR A 283 -13.53 18.67 -0.21
N LEU A 284 -14.70 18.16 0.18
CA LEU A 284 -15.92 18.23 -0.65
C LEU A 284 -16.32 19.69 -0.97
N VAL A 285 -16.02 20.62 -0.07
CA VAL A 285 -16.38 22.04 -0.18
C VAL A 285 -15.16 22.93 -0.38
N GLN A 286 -14.02 22.34 -0.74
CA GLN A 286 -12.80 23.07 -1.05
C GLN A 286 -12.92 23.73 -2.42
N LYS A 287 -12.58 25.02 -2.48
CA LYS A 287 -12.30 25.73 -3.72
C LYS A 287 -10.79 25.85 -3.86
N VAL A 288 -10.27 25.42 -5.00
CA VAL A 288 -8.85 25.55 -5.34
C VAL A 288 -8.74 26.55 -6.48
N TYR A 289 -7.94 27.58 -6.27
CA TYR A 289 -7.56 28.52 -7.32
C TYR A 289 -6.08 28.86 -7.22
N TYR A 290 -5.52 29.34 -8.33
CA TYR A 290 -4.11 29.65 -8.44
C TYR A 290 -3.93 31.16 -8.53
N GLU A 291 -3.14 31.74 -7.62
CA GLU A 291 -2.74 33.13 -7.67
C GLU A 291 -1.21 33.23 -7.68
N LYS A 292 -0.64 33.82 -8.73
CA LYS A 292 0.82 34.00 -8.89
C LYS A 292 1.62 32.70 -8.68
N ASN A 293 1.19 31.61 -9.32
CA ASN A 293 1.77 30.26 -9.19
C ASN A 293 1.73 29.65 -7.78
N LYS A 294 0.90 30.20 -6.86
CA LYS A 294 0.60 29.59 -5.57
C LYS A 294 -0.81 29.02 -5.58
N GLU A 295 -0.93 27.76 -5.17
CA GLU A 295 -2.23 27.11 -4.96
C GLU A 295 -2.83 27.64 -3.66
N ILE A 296 -3.96 28.34 -3.75
CA ILE A 296 -4.71 28.81 -2.59
C ILE A 296 -5.93 27.91 -2.41
N ARG A 297 -6.08 27.37 -1.20
CA ARG A 297 -7.16 26.47 -0.81
C ARG A 297 -8.11 27.20 0.12
N GLU A 298 -9.31 27.49 -0.37
CA GLU A 298 -10.37 28.06 0.44
C GLU A 298 -11.39 27.00 0.82
N PHE A 299 -11.70 26.93 2.11
CA PHE A 299 -12.76 26.08 2.63
C PHE A 299 -13.98 26.94 2.96
N ASN A 300 -15.15 26.49 2.54
CA ASN A 300 -16.41 27.10 2.96
C ASN A 300 -16.66 26.82 4.46
N ASP A 301 -17.52 27.61 5.10
CA ASP A 301 -18.01 27.48 6.48
C ASP A 301 -18.65 26.12 6.78
N VAL A 302 -19.05 25.38 5.74
CA VAL A 302 -19.60 24.02 5.81
C VAL A 302 -18.52 22.98 6.14
N SER A 303 -17.24 23.26 5.91
CA SER A 303 -16.13 22.33 6.09
C SER A 303 -16.02 21.78 7.53
N GLY A 304 -16.19 22.64 8.54
CA GLY A 304 -16.20 22.24 9.95
C GLY A 304 -17.36 21.29 10.27
N LYS A 305 -18.54 21.54 9.68
CA LYS A 305 -19.73 20.69 9.87
C LYS A 305 -19.52 19.30 9.25
N LEU A 306 -18.83 19.21 8.11
CA LEU A 306 -18.50 17.92 7.49
C LEU A 306 -17.57 17.08 8.38
N GLU A 307 -16.59 17.73 9.02
CA GLU A 307 -15.70 17.03 9.95
C GLU A 307 -16.45 16.57 11.21
N THR A 308 -17.40 17.36 11.72
CA THR A 308 -18.29 16.93 12.81
C THR A 308 -19.11 15.71 12.42
N ILE A 309 -19.74 15.71 11.24
CA ILE A 309 -20.51 14.56 10.73
C ILE A 309 -19.62 13.31 10.66
N ARG A 310 -18.38 13.46 10.18
CA ARG A 310 -17.41 12.36 10.08
C ARG A 310 -17.06 11.79 11.45
N ARG A 311 -16.79 12.64 12.45
CA ARG A 311 -16.48 12.22 13.82
C ARG A 311 -17.65 11.50 14.49
N GLU A 312 -18.86 12.01 14.29
CA GLU A 312 -20.09 11.40 14.81
C GLU A 312 -20.35 10.03 14.17
N ALA A 313 -20.15 9.91 12.85
CA ALA A 313 -20.25 8.63 12.15
C ALA A 313 -19.28 7.59 12.73
N TYR A 314 -18.01 7.97 12.97
CA TYR A 314 -17.05 7.08 13.63
C TYR A 314 -17.50 6.69 15.04
N SER A 315 -18.02 7.63 15.83
CA SER A 315 -18.54 7.35 17.18
C SER A 315 -19.76 6.43 17.20
N MET A 316 -20.55 6.40 16.12
CA MET A 316 -21.64 5.45 15.95
C MET A 316 -21.12 4.07 15.53
N ILE A 317 -20.18 4.03 14.58
CA ILE A 317 -19.57 2.79 14.07
C ILE A 317 -18.90 1.98 15.19
N THR A 318 -18.15 2.64 16.08
CA THR A 318 -17.43 1.98 17.19
C THR A 318 -18.33 1.24 18.19
N ARG A 319 -19.65 1.42 18.13
CA ARG A 319 -20.60 0.71 18.99
C ARG A 319 -20.88 -0.71 18.53
N ALA A 320 -20.71 -0.98 17.23
CA ALA A 320 -21.06 -2.26 16.62
C ALA A 320 -19.88 -2.90 15.85
N PHE A 321 -18.85 -2.13 15.51
CA PHE A 321 -17.67 -2.60 14.80
C PHE A 321 -16.40 -2.39 15.63
N ALA A 322 -15.51 -3.37 15.54
CA ALA A 322 -14.16 -3.32 16.11
C ALA A 322 -13.15 -3.03 15.00
N TYR A 323 -12.26 -2.06 15.22
CA TYR A 323 -11.15 -1.81 14.30
C TYR A 323 -9.99 -2.76 14.60
N VAL A 324 -9.50 -3.45 13.57
CA VAL A 324 -8.34 -4.34 13.65
C VAL A 324 -7.20 -3.69 12.90
N GLU A 325 -6.21 -3.20 13.64
CA GLU A 325 -5.11 -2.38 13.12
C GLU A 325 -4.20 -3.18 12.20
N GLU A 326 -3.96 -4.44 12.53
CA GLU A 326 -3.14 -5.39 11.77
C GLU A 326 -3.63 -5.50 10.32
N TYR A 327 -4.96 -5.50 10.14
CA TYR A 327 -5.62 -5.65 8.85
C TYR A 327 -6.20 -4.35 8.29
N GLY A 328 -6.10 -3.23 9.02
CA GLY A 328 -6.61 -1.93 8.61
C GLY A 328 -8.12 -1.92 8.32
N THR A 329 -8.90 -2.76 9.01
CA THR A 329 -10.31 -2.98 8.69
C THR A 329 -11.20 -2.96 9.92
N TRP A 330 -12.46 -2.62 9.73
CA TRP A 330 -13.50 -2.65 10.76
C TRP A 330 -14.34 -3.90 10.58
N ILE A 331 -14.46 -4.69 11.64
CA ILE A 331 -15.16 -5.97 11.61
C ILE A 331 -16.29 -6.02 12.63
N ALA A 332 -17.29 -6.83 12.34
CA ALA A 332 -18.37 -7.16 13.26
C ALA A 332 -18.81 -8.61 13.09
N VAL A 333 -19.34 -9.19 14.16
CA VAL A 333 -19.82 -10.59 14.18
C VAL A 333 -21.34 -10.70 14.25
N SER A 334 -22.04 -9.60 14.57
CA SER A 334 -23.50 -9.59 14.75
C SER A 334 -24.23 -9.04 13.54
N ASP A 335 -25.40 -9.62 13.22
CA ASP A 335 -26.32 -9.09 12.22
C ASP A 335 -26.86 -7.69 12.59
N ASP A 336 -26.86 -7.32 13.88
CA ASP A 336 -27.23 -5.96 14.29
C ASP A 336 -26.25 -4.90 13.77
N ALA A 337 -25.01 -5.28 13.48
CA ALA A 337 -24.04 -4.39 12.86
C ALA A 337 -24.45 -3.97 11.43
N VAL A 338 -25.22 -4.80 10.73
CA VAL A 338 -25.79 -4.45 9.42
C VAL A 338 -26.81 -3.32 9.56
N LYS A 339 -27.68 -3.40 10.57
CA LYS A 339 -28.66 -2.34 10.87
C LYS A 339 -27.95 -1.06 11.29
N GLU A 340 -26.91 -1.17 12.12
CA GLU A 340 -26.19 0.00 12.59
C GLU A 340 -25.42 0.69 11.45
N ALA A 341 -24.78 -0.06 10.56
CA ALA A 341 -24.16 0.49 9.36
C ALA A 341 -25.18 1.25 8.48
N TYR A 342 -26.39 0.70 8.32
CA TYR A 342 -27.48 1.36 7.61
C TYR A 342 -27.91 2.65 8.30
N ASN A 343 -28.09 2.64 9.63
CA ASN A 343 -28.43 3.82 10.43
C ASN A 343 -27.38 4.93 10.30
N VAL A 344 -26.09 4.57 10.30
CA VAL A 344 -24.98 5.52 10.08
C VAL A 344 -25.04 6.09 8.67
N SER A 345 -25.33 5.26 7.66
CA SER A 345 -25.49 5.71 6.29
C SER A 345 -26.64 6.72 6.16
N GLU A 346 -27.81 6.43 6.72
CA GLU A 346 -28.95 7.35 6.72
C GLU A 346 -28.64 8.64 7.47
N TYR A 347 -27.95 8.54 8.60
CA TYR A 347 -27.48 9.70 9.37
C TYR A 347 -26.63 10.62 8.50
N VAL A 348 -25.59 10.09 7.86
CA VAL A 348 -24.68 10.87 7.00
C VAL A 348 -25.45 11.49 5.84
N ILE A 349 -26.31 10.73 5.17
CA ILE A 349 -27.12 11.19 4.03
C ILE A 349 -28.04 12.34 4.48
N LYS A 350 -28.73 12.19 5.61
CA LYS A 350 -29.63 13.21 6.15
C LYS A 350 -28.87 14.50 6.48
N ARG A 351 -27.73 14.38 7.16
CA ARG A 351 -26.89 15.55 7.50
C ARG A 351 -26.34 16.28 6.27
N LEU A 352 -25.94 15.54 5.23
CA LEU A 352 -25.49 16.18 3.99
C LEU A 352 -26.62 16.90 3.25
N LYS A 353 -27.84 16.36 3.30
CA LYS A 353 -29.04 17.05 2.76
C LYS A 353 -29.35 18.33 3.54
N GLU A 354 -29.21 18.34 4.86
CA GLU A 354 -29.36 19.55 5.70
C GLU A 354 -28.33 20.65 5.36
N LEU A 355 -27.19 20.28 4.77
CA LEU A 355 -26.14 21.20 4.32
C LEU A 355 -26.30 21.66 2.86
N ASN A 356 -27.43 21.35 2.21
CA ASN A 356 -27.69 21.63 0.79
C ASN A 356 -26.67 20.98 -0.18
N LEU A 357 -26.05 19.86 0.20
CA LEU A 357 -25.05 19.14 -0.62
C LEU A 357 -25.70 18.01 -1.45
N HIS A 358 -26.84 18.28 -2.07
CA HIS A 358 -27.73 17.27 -2.68
C HIS A 358 -27.11 16.48 -3.83
N ASP A 359 -26.25 17.10 -4.63
CA ASP A 359 -25.82 16.57 -5.93
C ASP A 359 -24.86 15.35 -5.82
N LYS A 360 -24.43 14.99 -4.61
CA LYS A 360 -23.42 13.95 -4.36
C LYS A 360 -23.71 13.04 -3.16
N VAL A 361 -24.89 13.14 -2.55
CA VAL A 361 -25.17 12.47 -1.26
C VAL A 361 -25.17 10.94 -1.38
N GLU A 362 -25.67 10.40 -2.49
CA GLU A 362 -25.81 8.96 -2.73
C GLU A 362 -24.47 8.19 -2.78
N ARG A 363 -23.35 8.91 -2.91
CA ARG A 363 -22.02 8.30 -2.92
C ARG A 363 -21.49 7.99 -1.53
N TYR A 364 -22.06 8.64 -0.51
CA TYR A 364 -21.66 8.50 0.89
C TYR A 364 -22.55 7.44 1.54
N ILE A 365 -22.02 6.23 1.55
CA ILE A 365 -22.73 5.07 2.05
C ILE A 365 -21.83 4.31 3.03
N VAL A 366 -22.43 3.86 4.12
CA VAL A 366 -21.83 2.93 5.08
C VAL A 366 -22.57 1.60 4.95
N LYS A 367 -21.84 0.52 4.69
CA LYS A 367 -22.38 -0.84 4.48
C LYS A 367 -21.56 -1.86 5.25
N ALA A 368 -22.25 -2.80 5.86
CA ALA A 368 -21.67 -4.04 6.32
C ALA A 368 -21.69 -5.07 5.17
N ILE A 369 -20.53 -5.59 4.79
CA ILE A 369 -20.39 -6.59 3.74
C ILE A 369 -20.10 -7.93 4.40
N PRO A 370 -20.97 -8.95 4.25
CA PRO A 370 -20.68 -10.28 4.76
C PRO A 370 -19.52 -10.89 3.95
N ILE A 371 -18.52 -11.37 4.67
CA ILE A 371 -17.43 -12.20 4.16
C ILE A 371 -17.49 -13.56 4.85
N TYR A 372 -17.00 -14.58 4.16
CA TYR A 372 -16.96 -15.95 4.64
C TYR A 372 -15.50 -16.38 4.64
N LEU A 373 -14.96 -16.67 5.81
CA LEU A 373 -13.56 -17.02 6.01
C LEU A 373 -13.44 -18.48 6.48
N ASP A 374 -12.29 -19.08 6.22
CA ASP A 374 -11.96 -20.35 6.85
C ASP A 374 -11.85 -20.17 8.38
N PRO A 375 -12.18 -21.20 9.19
CA PRO A 375 -12.20 -21.08 10.65
C PRO A 375 -10.88 -20.57 11.26
N LEU A 376 -9.74 -21.00 10.71
CA LEU A 376 -8.40 -20.57 11.15
C LEU A 376 -8.19 -19.07 10.91
N ASP A 377 -8.44 -18.59 9.70
CA ASP A 377 -8.31 -17.16 9.35
C ASP A 377 -9.30 -16.29 10.16
N ALA A 378 -10.53 -16.79 10.35
CA ALA A 378 -11.54 -16.12 11.16
C ALA A 378 -11.09 -16.01 12.62
N LYS A 379 -10.49 -17.05 13.18
CA LYS A 379 -9.96 -17.08 14.53
C LYS A 379 -8.84 -16.07 14.71
N GLU A 380 -7.86 -16.04 13.81
CA GLU A 380 -6.76 -15.06 13.86
C GLU A 380 -7.27 -13.61 13.81
N LEU A 381 -8.23 -13.34 12.93
CA LEU A 381 -8.84 -12.01 12.80
C LEU A 381 -9.64 -11.61 14.04
N LEU A 382 -10.39 -12.54 14.62
CA LEU A 382 -11.18 -12.30 15.84
C LEU A 382 -10.30 -12.16 17.08
N ASP A 383 -9.23 -12.92 17.20
CA ASP A 383 -8.25 -12.81 18.29
C ASP A 383 -7.57 -11.44 18.28
N ALA A 384 -7.16 -10.95 17.10
CA ALA A 384 -6.62 -9.61 16.94
C ALA A 384 -7.64 -8.53 17.38
N ALA A 385 -8.90 -8.67 17.00
CA ALA A 385 -9.97 -7.76 17.41
C ALA A 385 -10.23 -7.80 18.93
N VAL A 386 -10.26 -8.99 19.53
CA VAL A 386 -10.43 -9.19 20.99
C VAL A 386 -9.27 -8.55 21.75
N LYS A 387 -8.03 -8.75 21.29
CA LYS A 387 -6.84 -8.15 21.87
C LYS A 387 -6.93 -6.63 21.85
N ARG A 388 -7.26 -6.04 20.69
CA ARG A 388 -7.38 -4.58 20.54
C ARG A 388 -8.51 -4.00 21.40
N LEU A 389 -9.68 -4.63 21.42
CA LEU A 389 -10.81 -4.20 22.26
C LEU A 389 -10.48 -4.27 23.75
N SER A 390 -9.68 -5.26 24.17
CA SER A 390 -9.23 -5.39 25.55
C SER A 390 -8.30 -4.24 25.95
N GLN A 391 -7.32 -3.90 25.10
CA GLN A 391 -6.44 -2.75 25.30
C GLN A 391 -7.22 -1.43 25.35
N ASP A 392 -8.18 -1.26 24.44
CA ASP A 392 -9.07 -0.10 24.41
C ASP A 392 -9.88 0.07 25.71
N LEU A 393 -10.32 -1.04 26.32
CA LEU A 393 -11.02 -1.02 27.60
C LEU A 393 -10.09 -0.63 28.75
N GLU A 394 -8.87 -1.18 28.79
CA GLU A 394 -7.86 -0.80 29.79
C GLU A 394 -7.52 0.70 29.71
N GLU A 395 -7.39 1.24 28.50
CA GLU A 395 -7.17 2.67 28.30
C GLU A 395 -8.37 3.50 28.75
N LEU A 396 -9.59 3.09 28.43
CA LEU A 396 -10.81 3.75 28.91
C LEU A 396 -10.91 3.73 30.43
N GLU A 397 -10.56 2.62 31.08
CA GLU A 397 -10.54 2.53 32.55
C GLU A 397 -9.49 3.47 33.17
N ARG A 398 -8.31 3.60 32.56
CA ARG A 398 -7.32 4.60 32.98
C ARG A 398 -7.90 6.01 32.87
N ARG A 399 -8.53 6.35 31.73
CA ARG A 399 -9.12 7.68 31.50
C ARG A 399 -10.32 7.97 32.40
N ILE A 400 -11.09 6.95 32.80
CA ILE A 400 -12.18 7.10 33.78
C ILE A 400 -11.60 7.46 35.14
N ARG A 401 -10.54 6.77 35.59
CA ARG A 401 -9.85 7.09 36.86
C ARG A 401 -9.30 8.52 36.86
N GLU A 402 -8.62 8.93 35.80
CA GLU A 402 -8.14 10.31 35.64
C GLU A 402 -9.30 11.33 35.69
N ALA A 403 -10.41 11.04 35.00
CA ALA A 403 -11.57 11.92 35.00
C ALA A 403 -12.31 11.98 36.35
N GLU A 404 -12.28 10.91 37.13
CA GLU A 404 -12.77 10.83 38.51
C GLU A 404 -11.94 11.71 39.43
N GLU A 405 -10.61 11.62 39.34
CA GLU A 405 -9.66 12.46 40.10
C GLU A 405 -9.85 13.95 39.77
N GLU A 406 -10.03 14.28 38.49
CA GLU A 406 -10.28 15.64 38.01
C GLU A 406 -11.73 16.13 38.23
N LYS A 407 -12.62 15.28 38.76
CA LYS A 407 -14.05 15.55 39.03
C LYS A 407 -14.84 16.04 37.79
N LYS A 408 -14.45 15.63 36.58
CA LYS A 408 -15.10 16.01 35.31
C LYS A 408 -16.36 15.18 35.07
N ARG A 409 -17.46 15.49 35.77
CA ARG A 409 -18.75 14.75 35.74
C ARG A 409 -19.31 14.45 34.35
N GLN A 410 -19.17 15.37 33.39
CA GLN A 410 -19.67 15.17 32.02
C GLN A 410 -18.79 14.22 31.20
N ALA A 411 -17.46 14.32 31.35
CA ALA A 411 -16.51 13.43 30.68
C ALA A 411 -16.67 12.00 31.19
N LEU A 412 -16.82 11.85 32.51
CA LEU A 412 -17.03 10.56 33.17
C LEU A 412 -18.26 9.82 32.61
N LYS A 413 -19.43 10.48 32.56
CA LYS A 413 -20.65 9.88 31.98
C LYS A 413 -20.47 9.45 30.52
N ARG A 414 -19.67 10.17 29.74
CA ARG A 414 -19.39 9.82 28.35
C ARG A 414 -18.49 8.58 28.28
N LEU A 415 -17.41 8.57 29.06
CA LEU A 415 -16.46 7.46 29.12
C LEU A 415 -17.10 6.17 29.64
N GLU A 416 -17.97 6.24 30.65
CA GLU A 416 -18.71 5.07 31.16
C GLU A 416 -19.63 4.46 30.10
N ARG A 417 -20.33 5.30 29.32
CA ARG A 417 -21.15 4.81 28.20
C ARG A 417 -20.29 4.15 27.14
N GLU A 418 -19.16 4.75 26.78
CA GLU A 418 -18.22 4.21 25.81
C GLU A 418 -17.65 2.86 26.27
N LYS A 419 -17.26 2.76 27.55
CA LYS A 419 -16.84 1.51 28.20
C LYS A 419 -17.92 0.44 28.08
N SER A 420 -19.16 0.76 28.47
CA SER A 420 -20.28 -0.19 28.40
C SER A 420 -20.56 -0.71 26.98
N TYR A 421 -20.39 0.13 25.95
CA TYR A 421 -20.51 -0.34 24.56
C TYR A 421 -19.37 -1.29 24.17
N LYS A 422 -18.12 -0.93 24.51
CA LYS A 422 -16.95 -1.77 24.18
C LYS A 422 -16.94 -3.10 24.94
N GLU A 423 -17.42 -3.13 26.19
CA GLU A 423 -17.57 -4.37 26.97
C GLU A 423 -18.53 -5.34 26.30
N LYS A 424 -19.71 -4.85 25.89
CA LYS A 424 -20.70 -5.67 25.17
C LYS A 424 -20.15 -6.18 23.84
N LEU A 425 -19.40 -5.34 23.13
CA LEU A 425 -18.77 -5.72 21.87
C LEU A 425 -17.71 -6.81 22.11
N LEU A 426 -16.84 -6.65 23.11
CA LEU A 426 -15.84 -7.63 23.47
C LEU A 426 -16.47 -8.98 23.85
N GLU A 427 -17.56 -8.96 24.63
CA GLU A 427 -18.31 -10.15 25.00
C GLU A 427 -18.89 -10.87 23.78
N ALA A 428 -19.48 -10.11 22.84
CA ALA A 428 -19.99 -10.67 21.58
C ALA A 428 -18.90 -11.35 20.76
N PHE A 429 -17.72 -10.73 20.65
CA PHE A 429 -16.57 -11.31 19.94
C PHE A 429 -16.04 -12.57 20.63
N LYS A 430 -15.85 -12.55 21.95
CA LYS A 430 -15.39 -13.72 22.73
C LYS A 430 -16.36 -14.88 22.64
N ARG A 431 -17.67 -14.61 22.70
CA ARG A 431 -18.71 -15.62 22.52
C ARG A 431 -18.64 -16.24 21.12
N TYR A 432 -18.54 -15.40 20.09
CA TYR A 432 -18.48 -15.87 18.70
C TYR A 432 -17.22 -16.71 18.45
N LEU A 433 -16.07 -16.29 18.97
CA LEU A 433 -14.82 -17.05 18.93
C LEU A 433 -14.93 -18.43 19.61
N SER A 434 -15.65 -18.48 20.74
CA SER A 434 -15.89 -19.73 21.48
C SER A 434 -16.82 -20.68 20.73
N GLU A 435 -17.79 -20.15 19.98
CA GLU A 435 -18.69 -20.93 19.13
C GLU A 435 -17.93 -21.58 17.96
N ILE A 436 -17.04 -20.83 17.31
CA ILE A 436 -16.14 -21.35 16.25
C ILE A 436 -15.24 -22.47 16.80
N SER A 437 -14.61 -22.23 17.96
CA SER A 437 -13.68 -23.19 18.57
C SER A 437 -14.35 -24.47 19.07
N ARG A 438 -15.66 -24.44 19.36
CA ARG A 438 -16.44 -25.63 19.74
C ARG A 438 -16.87 -26.44 18.52
N GLY A 439 -17.04 -25.81 17.36
CA GLY A 439 -17.27 -26.50 16.09
C GLY A 439 -16.12 -27.44 15.73
N GLU A 440 -14.88 -27.05 16.04
CA GLU A 440 -13.67 -27.87 15.81
C GLU A 440 -13.52 -29.06 16.77
N ALA A 441 -14.15 -29.04 17.95
CA ALA A 441 -14.00 -30.08 18.98
C ALA A 441 -15.11 -31.14 18.97
N GLY A 442 -16.09 -30.99 18.07
CA GLY A 442 -17.21 -31.92 17.87
C GLY A 442 -17.05 -32.86 16.67
N GLU A 443 -15.94 -32.73 15.93
CA GLU A 443 -15.41 -33.71 14.97
C GLU A 443 -14.42 -34.65 15.67
#